data_AF-A0A1L5KUL3-F1
#
_entry.id   AF-A0A1L5KUL3-F1
#
_cell.length_a   1.000
_cell.length_b   1.000
_cell.length_c   1.000
_cell.angle_alpha   90.00
_cell.angle_beta   90.00
_cell.angle_gamma   90.00
#
_symmetry.space_group_name_H-M   'P 1'
#
loop_
_entity.id
_entity.type
_entity.pdbx_description
1 polymer ?
#
loop_
_entity_poly.entity_id
_entity_poly.type
_entity_poly.pdbx_seq_one_letter_code
_entity_poly.pdbx_strand_id
1 'polypeptide(L)' 'MLQGGEYVMFTYEGLGTGVQEFILTVYGTCMPMLNLTRRKGQDIERYYPAEDAKAGDRPINLRCELLIPIRR' A
#
# COMPACT_ATOMS: atom_id res chain seq x y z
N MET A 1 -4.43 18.62 -3.66
CA MET A 1 -3.37 18.83 -2.65
C MET A 1 -3.48 17.70 -1.64
N LEU A 2 -2.38 17.00 -1.31
CA LEU A 2 -2.40 15.96 -0.28
C LEU A 2 -2.79 16.61 1.05
N GLN A 3 -3.86 16.11 1.66
CA GLN A 3 -4.34 16.67 2.92
C GLN A 3 -3.45 16.15 4.05
N GLY A 4 -2.93 17.06 4.88
CA GLY A 4 -2.22 16.68 6.10
C GLY A 4 -3.12 15.90 7.07
N GLY A 5 -2.50 15.25 8.05
CA GLY A 5 -3.19 14.50 9.12
C GLY A 5 -2.65 13.09 9.28
N GLU A 6 -3.37 12.25 10.03
CA GLU A 6 -2.94 10.88 10.34
C GLU A 6 -3.11 9.93 9.15
N TYR A 7 -2.10 9.10 8.91
CA TYR A 7 -2.13 8.03 7.93
C TYR A 7 -1.71 6.74 8.63
N VAL A 8 -2.43 5.65 8.36
CA VAL A 8 -1.90 4.31 8.63
C VAL A 8 -1.06 3.88 7.42
N MET A 9 0.06 3.22 7.67
CA MET A 9 0.91 2.67 6.63
C MET A 9 0.89 1.15 6.72
N PHE A 10 0.60 0.51 5.59
CA PHE A 10 0.80 -0.93 5.40
C PHE A 10 1.95 -1.12 4.41
N THR A 11 2.82 -2.09 4.69
CA THR A 11 3.96 -2.41 3.83
C THR A 11 3.79 -3.80 3.23
N TYR A 12 3.99 -3.90 1.93
CA TYR A 12 4.08 -5.13 1.18
C TYR A 12 5.49 -5.30 0.64
N GLU A 13 6.06 -6.49 0.77
CA GLU A 13 7.33 -6.87 0.15
C GLU A 13 7.13 -8.21 -0.55
N GLY A 14 7.32 -8.24 -1.87
CA GLY A 14 7.11 -9.45 -2.66
C GLY A 14 7.04 -9.17 -4.16
N LEU A 15 6.44 -10.08 -4.92
CA LEU A 15 6.30 -9.92 -6.36
C LEU A 15 5.27 -8.82 -6.67
N GLY A 16 5.54 -7.99 -7.68
CA GLY A 16 4.60 -6.96 -8.11
C GLY A 16 3.18 -7.45 -8.43
N THR A 17 3.04 -8.72 -8.84
CA THR A 17 1.73 -9.36 -9.09
C THR A 17 0.87 -9.53 -7.83
N GLY A 18 1.47 -9.56 -6.63
CA GLY A 18 0.75 -9.72 -5.37
C GLY A 18 0.24 -8.42 -4.75
N VAL A 19 0.60 -7.26 -5.32
CA VAL A 19 0.21 -5.94 -4.76
C VAL A 19 -1.32 -5.77 -4.74
N GLN A 20 -2.02 -6.21 -5.79
CA GLN A 20 -3.48 -6.07 -5.86
C GLN A 20 -4.18 -6.86 -4.77
N GLU A 21 -3.72 -8.09 -4.52
CA GLU A 21 -4.25 -8.92 -3.44
C GLU A 21 -3.95 -8.30 -2.07
N PHE A 22 -2.73 -7.79 -1.88
CA PHE A 22 -2.38 -7.04 -0.67
C PHE A 22 -3.32 -5.86 -0.39
N ILE A 23 -3.61 -5.01 -1.40
CA ILE A 23 -4.53 -3.87 -1.24
C ILE A 23 -5.93 -4.35 -0.82
N LEU A 24 -6.43 -5.41 -1.45
CA LEU A 24 -7.73 -6.02 -1.11
C LEU A 24 -7.73 -6.55 0.33
N THR A 25 -6.67 -7.22 0.77
CA THR A 25 -6.54 -7.72 2.15
C THR A 25 -6.51 -6.58 3.16
N VAL A 26 -5.79 -5.48 2.87
CA VAL A 26 -5.75 -4.31 3.75
C VAL A 26 -7.15 -3.76 3.99
N TYR A 27 -7.91 -3.55 2.91
CA TYR A 27 -9.26 -2.98 3.00
C TYR A 27 -10.30 -3.96 3.55
N GLY A 28 -10.26 -5.22 3.14
CA GLY A 28 -11.26 -6.22 3.52
C GLY A 28 -11.04 -6.84 4.90
N THR A 29 -9.80 -6.88 5.40
CA THR A 29 -9.45 -7.60 6.64
C THR A 29 -8.71 -6.72 7.63
N CYS A 30 -7.57 -6.12 7.24
CA CYS A 30 -6.70 -5.46 8.21
C CYS A 30 -7.32 -4.19 8.81
N MET A 31 -7.94 -3.33 7.99
CA MET A 31 -8.58 -2.12 8.48
C MET A 31 -9.72 -2.39 9.48
N PRO A 32 -10.69 -3.28 9.19
CA PRO A 32 -11.69 -3.69 10.18
C PRO A 32 -11.08 -4.33 11.43
N MET A 33 -10.10 -5.22 11.28
CA MET A 33 -9.48 -5.93 12.39
C MET A 33 -8.74 -4.97 13.35
N LEU A 34 -8.12 -3.93 12.81
CA LEU A 34 -7.44 -2.89 13.58
C LEU A 34 -8.38 -1.76 14.03
N ASN A 35 -9.69 -1.88 13.79
CA ASN A 35 -10.70 -0.87 14.09
C ASN A 35 -10.35 0.53 13.54
N LEU A 36 -9.76 0.58 12.34
CA LEU A 36 -9.34 1.81 11.70
C LEU A 36 -10.45 2.38 10.83
N THR A 37 -10.82 3.63 11.06
CA THR A 37 -11.80 4.32 10.22
C THR A 37 -11.11 5.19 9.18
N ARG A 38 -11.32 4.87 7.89
CA ARG A 38 -10.84 5.69 6.77
C ARG A 38 -11.55 7.06 6.76
N ARG A 39 -10.81 8.14 6.54
CA ARG A 39 -11.38 9.48 6.28
C ARG A 39 -11.39 9.79 4.78
N LYS A 40 -12.20 10.77 4.37
CA LYS A 40 -12.20 11.25 2.98
C LYS A 40 -10.82 11.84 2.64
N GLY A 41 -10.22 11.37 1.56
CA GLY A 41 -8.89 11.78 1.13
C GLY A 41 -8.35 10.86 0.03
N GLN A 42 -7.13 11.19 -0.42
CA GLN A 42 -6.36 10.35 -1.33
C GLN A 42 -5.45 9.43 -0.53
N ASP A 43 -5.39 8.17 -0.94
CA ASP A 43 -4.39 7.23 -0.45
C ASP A 43 -3.08 7.47 -1.22
N ILE A 44 -1.96 7.06 -0.64
CA ILE A 44 -0.65 7.20 -1.27
C ILE A 44 -0.04 5.81 -1.40
N GLU A 45 0.30 5.44 -2.64
CA GLU A 45 1.05 4.23 -2.94
C GLU A 45 2.48 4.61 -3.30
N ARG A 46 3.46 4.09 -2.56
CA ARG A 46 4.89 4.28 -2.85
C ARG A 46 5.49 2.97 -3.29
N TYR A 47 6.04 2.97 -4.49
CA TYR A 47 6.61 1.79 -5.12
C TYR A 47 8.14 1.89 -5.16
N TYR A 48 8.79 0.88 -4.58
CA TYR A 48 10.24 0.74 -4.51
C TYR A 48 10.63 -0.56 -5.24
N PRO A 49 10.72 -0.53 -6.59
CA PRO A 49 11.18 -1.68 -7.36
C PRO A 49 12.65 -1.98 -7.02
N ALA A 50 13.04 -3.26 -7.04
CA ALA A 50 14.44 -3.64 -6.85
C ALA A 50 15.34 -3.01 -7.93
N GLU A 51 16.52 -2.50 -7.55
CA GLU A 51 17.43 -1.73 -8.41
C GLU A 51 17.91 -2.51 -9.65
N ASP A 52 17.94 -3.84 -9.58
CA ASP A 52 18.37 -4.73 -10.66
C ASP A 52 17.26 -5.12 -11.65
N ALA A 53 16.05 -4.57 -11.51
CA ALA A 53 14.93 -4.87 -12.37
C ALA A 53 15.12 -4.27 -13.77
N LYS A 54 15.81 -4.99 -14.66
CA LYS A 54 15.87 -4.65 -16.09
C LYS A 54 14.46 -4.67 -16.68
N ALA A 55 14.13 -3.64 -17.47
CA ALA A 55 12.88 -3.59 -18.21
C ALA A 55 12.77 -4.79 -19.17
N GLY A 56 12.06 -5.84 -18.76
CA GLY A 56 11.89 -7.06 -19.55
C GLY A 56 11.82 -8.34 -18.73
N ASP A 57 12.50 -8.39 -17.57
CA ASP A 57 12.51 -9.60 -16.74
C ASP A 57 11.38 -9.57 -15.71
N ARG A 58 10.47 -10.54 -15.83
CA ARG A 58 9.46 -10.86 -14.82
C ARG A 58 10.05 -11.86 -13.81
N PRO A 59 9.58 -11.92 -12.55
CA PRO A 59 8.77 -10.93 -11.83
C PRO A 59 9.66 -10.01 -10.98
N ILE A 60 9.33 -8.72 -10.98
CA ILE A 60 10.06 -7.70 -10.22
C ILE A 60 9.66 -7.83 -8.75
N ASN A 61 10.63 -8.09 -7.88
CA ASN A 61 10.46 -7.89 -6.45
C ASN A 61 10.27 -6.40 -6.19
N LEU A 62 9.24 -6.08 -5.42
CA LEU A 62 8.75 -4.74 -5.19
C LEU A 62 8.39 -4.59 -3.72
N ARG A 63 8.87 -3.51 -3.12
CA ARG A 63 8.30 -3.00 -1.88
C ARG A 63 7.24 -1.96 -2.21
N CYS A 64 6.05 -2.11 -1.65
CA CYS A 64 4.96 -1.16 -1.75
C CYS A 64 4.57 -0.66 -0.37
N GLU A 65 4.47 0.65 -0.19
CA GLU A 65 3.89 1.26 1.00
C GLU A 65 2.54 1.89 0.65
N LEU A 66 1.49 1.45 1.32
CA LEU A 66 0.13 1.97 1.17
C LEU A 66 -0.21 2.83 2.39
N LEU A 67 -0.30 4.14 2.19
CA LEU A 67 -0.71 5.09 3.21
C LEU A 67 -2.18 5.45 3.05
N ILE A 68 -3.00 5.09 4.04
CA ILE A 68 -4.44 5.34 4.03
C ILE A 68 -4.76 6.43 5.06
N PRO A 69 -5.46 7.51 4.67
CA PRO A 69 -5.85 8.55 5.60
C PRO A 69 -6.91 8.02 6.57
N ILE A 70 -6.63 8.11 7.86
CA ILE A 70 -7.53 7.62 8.93
C ILE A 70 -8.00 8.76 9.84
N ARG A 71 -9.06 8.51 10.61
CA ARG A 71 -9.43 9.33 11.76
C ARG A 71 -9.49 8.43 13.00
N ARG A 72 -9.03 8.94 14.13
CA ARG A 72 -9.31 8.37 15.45
C ARG A 72 -10.77 8.58 15.84
#